data_AF-A0A0N7LXM5-F1
#
_entry.id   AF-A0A0N7LXM5-F1
#
_cell.length_a   1.000
_cell.length_b   1.000
_cell.length_c   1.000
_cell.angle_alpha   90.00
_cell.angle_beta   90.00
_cell.angle_gamma   90.00
#
_symmetry.space_group_name_H-M   'P 1'
#
loop_
_entity.id
_entity.type
_entity.pdbx_description
1 polymer ?
#
loop_
_entity_poly.entity_id
_entity_poly.type
_entity_poly.pdbx_seq_one_letter_code
_entity_poly.pdbx_strand_id
1 'polypeptide(L)'
;MIGLGKKDEDGKQVRIEHRGKYTRASRTGGVAVRAEEKVGPVNLTANSSKGLRASTRVANGTRMALQNGRFQLIGRWRAGPLGFNLSKTGVSASVKNRAGTFNFLKPQYSSFKFAGVQLRGKKAAQLQVIYLLITAAVVLLAFMARAAIYLLWLSALPVLFVWDLLVGFVQGMRDA
;
A
#
# COMPACT_ATOMS: atom_id res chain seq x y z
N MET A 1 -18.24 4.48 25.44
CA MET A 1 -16.81 4.27 25.76
C MET A 1 -16.19 5.60 26.13
N ILE A 2 -15.59 5.69 27.32
CA ILE A 2 -14.85 6.87 27.79
C ILE A 2 -13.39 6.66 27.39
N GLY A 3 -12.87 7.52 26.50
CA GLY A 3 -11.49 7.54 26.05
C GLY A 3 -10.60 8.28 27.05
N LEU A 4 -10.28 7.60 28.16
CA LEU A 4 -9.27 8.01 29.14
C LEU A 4 -8.08 7.05 29.07
N GLY A 5 -6.85 7.52 29.32
CA GLY A 5 -5.65 6.68 29.42
C GLY A 5 -4.66 6.73 28.24
N LYS A 6 -5.03 7.30 27.08
CA LYS A 6 -4.06 7.54 26.00
C LYS A 6 -3.16 8.74 26.32
N LYS A 7 -1.89 8.48 26.64
CA LYS A 7 -0.86 9.48 26.94
C LYS A 7 0.10 9.69 25.76
N ASP A 8 0.67 10.88 25.64
CA ASP A 8 1.77 11.17 24.70
C ASP A 8 3.12 10.74 25.29
N GLU A 9 4.20 10.99 24.54
CA GLU A 9 5.58 10.68 24.93
C GLU A 9 6.00 11.44 26.21
N ASP A 10 5.34 12.56 26.53
CA ASP A 10 5.54 13.36 27.75
C ASP A 10 4.59 12.97 28.90
N GLY A 11 3.82 11.89 28.75
CA GLY A 11 2.90 11.39 29.78
C GLY A 11 1.60 12.19 29.94
N LYS A 12 1.32 13.16 29.07
CA LYS A 12 0.10 13.97 29.10
C LYS A 12 -1.05 13.27 28.39
N GLN A 13 -2.25 13.41 28.94
CA GLN A 13 -3.47 12.85 28.34
C GLN A 13 -3.74 13.49 26.96
N VAL A 14 -3.62 12.71 25.89
CA VAL A 14 -3.77 13.17 24.49
C VAL A 14 -5.21 13.58 24.20
N ARG A 15 -6.18 12.87 24.79
CA ARG A 15 -7.60 13.13 24.53
C ARG A 15 -8.48 12.66 25.66
N ILE A 16 -9.45 13.49 26.03
CA ILE A 16 -10.59 13.11 26.88
C ILE A 16 -11.83 13.21 26.00
N GLU A 17 -12.40 12.05 25.65
CA GLU A 17 -13.66 11.99 24.90
C GLU A 17 -14.57 10.90 25.43
N HIS A 18 -15.86 11.17 25.53
CA HIS A 18 -16.90 10.18 25.70
C HIS A 18 -17.58 9.96 24.35
N ARG A 19 -17.74 8.68 23.94
CA ARG A 19 -18.47 8.31 22.73
C ARG A 19 -19.56 7.29 23.07
N GLY A 20 -20.81 7.70 22.90
CA GLY A 20 -22.01 6.85 22.90
C GLY A 20 -22.43 6.46 21.48
N LYS A 21 -23.60 5.78 21.37
CA LYS A 21 -24.16 5.33 20.08
C LYS A 21 -24.51 6.51 19.16
N TYR A 22 -25.12 7.54 19.73
CA TYR A 22 -25.56 8.75 19.01
C TYR A 22 -24.91 10.03 19.56
N THR A 23 -24.18 9.96 20.66
CA THR A 23 -23.62 11.14 21.34
C THR A 23 -22.10 11.07 21.38
N ARG A 24 -21.47 12.23 21.31
CA ARG A 24 -20.04 12.39 21.53
C ARG A 24 -19.82 13.64 22.35
N ALA A 25 -19.12 13.53 23.46
CA ALA A 25 -18.65 14.66 24.23
C ALA A 25 -17.12 14.65 24.23
N SER A 26 -16.48 15.78 23.97
CA SER A 26 -15.02 15.89 24.03
C SER A 26 -14.61 17.29 24.44
N ARG A 27 -13.49 17.40 25.16
CA ARG A 27 -12.98 18.69 25.65
C ARG A 27 -12.76 19.71 24.53
N THR A 28 -12.25 19.28 23.37
CA THR A 28 -11.93 20.17 22.24
C THR A 28 -13.03 20.27 21.20
N GLY A 29 -13.84 19.22 21.04
CA GLY A 29 -14.89 19.17 20.00
C GLY A 29 -16.30 19.45 20.53
N GLY A 30 -16.46 19.72 21.83
CA GLY A 30 -17.75 19.92 22.47
C GLY A 30 -18.62 18.67 22.50
N VAL A 31 -19.93 18.88 22.64
CA VAL A 31 -20.97 17.84 22.62
C VAL A 31 -21.64 17.82 21.24
N ALA A 32 -21.72 16.64 20.64
CA ALA A 32 -22.34 16.42 19.33
C ALA A 32 -23.29 15.23 19.38
N VAL A 33 -24.43 15.36 18.72
CA VAL A 33 -25.37 14.27 18.47
C VAL A 33 -25.28 13.90 16.99
N ARG A 34 -25.30 12.60 16.69
CA ARG A 34 -25.29 12.04 15.33
C ARG A 34 -26.43 11.05 15.19
N ALA A 35 -27.23 11.22 14.15
CA ALA A 35 -28.11 10.18 13.63
C ALA A 35 -27.60 9.75 12.25
N GLU A 36 -27.65 8.45 11.97
CA GLU A 36 -27.30 7.88 10.66
C GLU A 36 -28.35 6.86 10.28
N GLU A 37 -28.83 6.96 9.05
CA GLU A 37 -29.86 6.09 8.50
C GLU A 37 -29.52 5.75 7.05
N LYS A 38 -29.79 4.51 6.65
CA LYS A 38 -29.57 4.03 5.29
C LYS A 38 -30.91 3.96 4.57
N VAL A 39 -31.09 4.81 3.57
CA VAL A 39 -32.28 4.86 2.71
C VAL A 39 -31.89 4.32 1.34
N GLY A 40 -32.16 3.04 1.11
CA GLY A 40 -31.78 2.33 -0.12
C GLY A 40 -30.25 2.36 -0.36
N PRO A 41 -29.77 2.90 -1.50
CA PRO A 41 -28.35 2.99 -1.83
C PRO A 41 -27.65 4.21 -1.19
N VAL A 42 -28.38 5.07 -0.46
CA VAL A 42 -27.87 6.32 0.12
C VAL A 42 -27.83 6.22 1.65
N ASN A 43 -26.69 6.57 2.24
CA ASN A 43 -26.54 6.76 3.67
C ASN A 43 -26.68 8.24 3.99
N LEU A 44 -27.66 8.57 4.82
CA LEU A 44 -27.91 9.90 5.35
C LEU A 44 -27.34 9.98 6.76
N THR A 45 -26.60 11.04 7.05
CA THR A 45 -26.07 11.30 8.38
C THR A 45 -26.38 12.75 8.74
N ALA A 46 -27.05 12.94 9.86
CA ALA A 46 -27.23 14.24 10.49
C ALA A 46 -26.33 14.32 11.72
N ASN A 47 -25.58 15.42 11.85
CA ASN A 47 -24.73 15.67 13.00
C ASN A 47 -24.89 17.12 13.48
N SER A 48 -25.15 17.33 14.77
CA SER A 48 -25.40 18.68 15.31
C SER A 48 -24.22 19.65 15.13
N SER A 49 -22.99 19.16 15.07
CA SER A 49 -21.78 20.01 14.91
C SER A 49 -21.21 20.01 13.49
N LYS A 50 -21.54 19.01 12.67
CA LYS A 50 -20.97 18.82 11.32
C LYS A 50 -22.00 18.93 10.20
N GLY A 51 -23.28 19.09 10.53
CA GLY A 51 -24.39 19.24 9.59
C GLY A 51 -24.84 17.94 8.94
N LEU A 52 -25.37 18.04 7.72
CA LEU A 52 -25.97 16.95 6.97
C LEU A 52 -25.00 16.37 5.95
N ARG A 53 -25.02 15.05 5.81
CA ARG A 53 -24.25 14.32 4.81
C ARG A 53 -25.10 13.24 4.16
N ALA A 54 -25.23 13.29 2.84
CA ALA A 54 -25.71 12.19 2.04
C ALA A 54 -24.51 11.50 1.37
N SER A 55 -24.45 10.17 1.37
CA SER A 55 -23.37 9.45 0.70
C SER A 55 -23.83 8.15 0.09
N THR A 56 -23.37 7.87 -1.12
CA THR A 56 -23.67 6.64 -1.84
C THR A 56 -22.41 5.97 -2.35
N ARG A 57 -22.43 4.64 -2.42
CA ARG A 57 -21.36 3.85 -3.03
C ARG A 57 -21.73 3.65 -4.50
N VAL A 58 -20.90 4.15 -5.40
CA VAL A 58 -21.11 4.05 -6.86
C VAL A 58 -20.52 2.75 -7.38
N ALA A 59 -19.33 2.39 -6.90
CA ALA A 59 -18.63 1.18 -7.27
C ALA A 59 -17.79 0.69 -6.08
N ASN A 60 -17.26 -0.53 -6.16
CA ASN A 60 -16.33 -1.01 -5.15
C ASN A 60 -15.09 -0.13 -5.12
N GLY A 61 -14.82 0.45 -3.95
CA GLY A 61 -13.74 1.42 -3.75
C GLY A 61 -14.13 2.87 -4.04
N THR A 62 -15.27 3.15 -4.69
CA THR A 62 -15.70 4.52 -5.06
C THR A 62 -16.98 4.94 -4.34
N ARG A 63 -16.92 6.10 -3.69
CA ARG A 63 -18.08 6.74 -3.08
C ARG A 63 -18.21 8.19 -3.50
N MET A 64 -19.45 8.62 -3.62
CA MET A 64 -19.83 10.01 -3.78
C MET A 64 -20.57 10.45 -2.51
N ALA A 65 -20.32 11.66 -2.04
CA ALA A 65 -21.03 12.24 -0.92
C ALA A 65 -21.29 13.71 -1.13
N LEU A 66 -22.41 14.20 -0.63
CA LEU A 66 -22.72 15.61 -0.49
C LEU A 66 -22.75 15.92 1.01
N GLN A 67 -21.86 16.77 1.49
CA GLN A 67 -21.79 17.17 2.89
C GLN A 67 -21.93 18.69 2.99
N ASN A 68 -23.02 19.17 3.60
CA ASN A 68 -23.35 20.61 3.68
C ASN A 68 -23.17 21.34 2.34
N GLY A 69 -23.77 20.80 1.27
CA GLY A 69 -23.64 21.35 -0.09
C GLY A 69 -22.28 21.10 -0.78
N ARG A 70 -21.28 20.55 -0.09
CA ARG A 70 -19.97 20.23 -0.69
C ARG A 70 -19.93 18.82 -1.24
N PHE A 71 -19.78 18.72 -2.56
CA PHE A 71 -19.58 17.44 -3.24
C PHE A 71 -18.19 16.84 -2.96
N GLN A 72 -18.16 15.56 -2.62
CA GLN A 72 -16.98 14.75 -2.33
C GLN A 72 -17.01 13.48 -3.18
N LEU A 73 -16.04 13.34 -4.08
CA LEU A 73 -15.74 12.09 -4.77
C LEU A 73 -14.50 11.46 -4.13
N ILE A 74 -14.59 10.20 -3.71
CA ILE A 74 -13.48 9.46 -3.09
C ILE A 74 -13.45 8.05 -3.68
N GLY A 75 -12.38 7.74 -4.40
CA GLY A 75 -12.03 6.39 -4.85
C GLY A 75 -10.78 5.89 -4.15
N ARG A 76 -10.77 4.65 -3.66
CA ARG A 76 -9.61 4.00 -3.04
C ARG A 76 -9.57 2.54 -3.44
N TRP A 77 -8.51 2.16 -4.13
CA TRP A 77 -8.28 0.79 -4.58
C TRP A 77 -6.87 0.38 -4.17
N ARG A 78 -6.73 -0.90 -3.80
CA ARG A 78 -5.46 -1.51 -3.43
C ARG A 78 -5.37 -2.90 -4.02
N ALA A 79 -4.24 -3.19 -4.65
CA ALA A 79 -3.90 -4.50 -5.18
C ALA A 79 -2.46 -4.82 -4.72
N GLY A 80 -2.36 -5.59 -3.65
CA GLY A 80 -1.07 -5.89 -2.99
C GLY A 80 -0.32 -4.61 -2.58
N PRO A 81 0.93 -4.40 -3.07
CA PRO A 81 1.71 -3.20 -2.76
C PRO A 81 1.21 -1.95 -3.50
N LEU A 82 0.38 -2.10 -4.55
CA LEU A 82 -0.11 -1.00 -5.36
C LEU A 82 -1.38 -0.39 -4.75
N GLY A 83 -1.42 0.93 -4.70
CA GLY A 83 -2.57 1.70 -4.23
C GLY A 83 -2.91 2.81 -5.22
N PHE A 84 -4.18 2.91 -5.58
CA PHE A 84 -4.72 3.98 -6.40
C PHE A 84 -5.78 4.75 -5.60
N ASN A 85 -5.67 6.06 -5.57
CA ASN A 85 -6.64 6.93 -4.92
C ASN A 85 -7.14 7.98 -5.90
N LEU A 86 -8.45 8.17 -5.92
CA LEU A 86 -9.16 9.20 -6.64
C LEU A 86 -9.82 10.15 -5.64
N SER A 87 -9.75 11.44 -5.91
CA SER A 87 -10.45 12.48 -5.17
C SER A 87 -11.00 13.52 -6.12
N LYS A 88 -11.86 14.42 -5.61
CA LYS A 88 -12.34 15.60 -6.37
C LYS A 88 -11.19 16.40 -7.02
N THR A 89 -10.03 16.48 -6.38
CA THR A 89 -8.88 17.26 -6.85
C THR A 89 -7.90 16.45 -7.71
N GLY A 90 -8.25 15.23 -8.10
CA GLY A 90 -7.46 14.39 -8.98
C GLY A 90 -7.07 13.04 -8.38
N VAL A 91 -6.15 12.37 -9.07
CA VAL A 91 -5.74 10.98 -8.81
C VAL A 91 -4.33 10.89 -8.22
N SER A 92 -4.02 9.77 -7.59
CA SER A 92 -2.68 9.44 -7.13
C SER A 92 -2.46 7.92 -7.13
N ALA A 93 -1.30 7.49 -7.59
CA ALA A 93 -0.86 6.10 -7.56
C ALA A 93 0.35 5.97 -6.62
N SER A 94 0.42 4.88 -5.88
CA SER A 94 1.49 4.63 -4.91
C SER A 94 1.86 3.16 -4.83
N VAL A 95 3.13 2.88 -4.52
CA VAL A 95 3.66 1.56 -4.21
C VAL A 95 4.12 1.53 -2.75
N LYS A 96 3.73 0.50 -2.01
CA LYS A 96 4.21 0.22 -0.66
C LYS A 96 5.31 -0.84 -0.71
N ASN A 97 6.41 -0.58 -0.01
CA ASN A 97 7.51 -1.52 0.19
C ASN A 97 7.84 -1.61 1.70
N ARG A 98 8.88 -2.39 2.05
CA ARG A 98 9.30 -2.57 3.45
C ARG A 98 9.77 -1.27 4.08
N ALA A 99 10.46 -0.43 3.31
CA ALA A 99 10.97 0.86 3.77
C ALA A 99 9.89 1.97 3.82
N GLY A 100 8.67 1.76 3.30
CA GLY A 100 7.60 2.76 3.37
C GLY A 100 6.69 2.78 2.15
N THR A 101 6.39 3.97 1.63
CA THR A 101 5.45 4.14 0.52
C THR A 101 5.91 5.25 -0.40
N PHE A 102 6.00 4.95 -1.69
CA PHE A 102 6.33 5.89 -2.75
C PHE A 102 5.06 6.27 -3.52
N ASN A 103 4.83 7.56 -3.72
CA ASN A 103 3.73 8.06 -4.55
C ASN A 103 4.28 8.60 -5.87
N PHE A 104 3.80 8.06 -6.98
CA PHE A 104 4.28 8.42 -8.33
C PHE A 104 3.89 9.82 -8.74
N LEU A 105 2.67 10.24 -8.42
CA LEU A 105 2.08 11.49 -8.92
C LEU A 105 2.26 12.65 -7.94
N LYS A 106 2.35 12.36 -6.63
CA LYS A 106 2.43 13.38 -5.59
C LYS A 106 3.55 13.06 -4.60
N PRO A 107 4.82 13.38 -4.93
CA PRO A 107 6.00 13.02 -4.14
C PRO A 107 5.96 13.51 -2.69
N GLN A 108 5.26 14.63 -2.41
CA GLN A 108 5.10 15.12 -1.04
C GLN A 108 4.32 14.17 -0.11
N TYR A 109 3.57 13.20 -0.65
CA TYR A 109 2.86 12.20 0.15
C TYR A 109 3.62 10.87 0.28
N SER A 110 4.87 10.81 -0.19
CA SER A 110 5.76 9.67 0.04
C SER A 110 6.24 9.62 1.49
N SER A 111 6.58 8.42 1.95
CA SER A 111 7.15 8.19 3.27
C SER A 111 8.24 7.12 3.25
N PHE A 112 9.26 7.32 4.06
CA PHE A 112 10.40 6.42 4.21
C PHE A 112 10.63 6.19 5.70
N LYS A 113 10.81 4.94 6.11
CA LYS A 113 11.05 4.51 7.48
C LYS A 113 12.41 3.84 7.53
N PHE A 114 13.26 4.35 8.41
CA PHE A 114 14.57 3.80 8.68
C PHE A 114 14.85 3.92 10.18
N ALA A 115 15.33 2.82 10.79
CA ALA A 115 15.65 2.77 12.23
C ALA A 115 14.54 3.34 13.15
N GLY A 116 13.27 3.01 12.88
CA GLY A 116 12.12 3.49 13.67
C GLY A 116 11.64 4.91 13.35
N VAL A 117 12.45 5.73 12.67
CA VAL A 117 12.10 7.11 12.30
C VAL A 117 11.36 7.13 10.96
N GLN A 118 10.20 7.79 10.92
CA GLN A 118 9.40 7.98 9.70
C GLN A 118 9.61 9.36 9.10
N LEU A 119 10.37 9.43 8.01
CA LEU A 119 10.49 10.61 7.17
C LEU A 119 9.31 10.70 6.19
N ARG A 120 8.81 11.92 5.96
CA ARG A 120 7.72 12.21 5.02
C ARG A 120 8.09 13.38 4.11
N GLY A 121 7.44 13.47 2.96
CA GLY A 121 7.62 14.59 2.03
C GLY A 121 8.55 14.27 0.86
N LYS A 122 8.99 15.31 0.16
CA LYS A 122 9.78 15.17 -1.08
C LYS A 122 11.12 14.47 -0.86
N LYS A 123 11.79 14.72 0.29
CA LYS A 123 13.03 14.01 0.66
C LYS A 123 12.81 12.50 0.84
N ALA A 124 11.66 12.11 1.40
CA ALA A 124 11.31 10.69 1.53
C ALA A 124 11.07 10.03 0.17
N ALA A 125 10.58 10.77 -0.82
CA ALA A 125 10.45 10.27 -2.19
C ALA A 125 11.82 9.96 -2.82
N GLN A 126 12.82 10.84 -2.63
CA GLN A 126 14.19 10.60 -3.12
C GLN A 126 14.80 9.33 -2.51
N LEU A 127 14.69 9.17 -1.18
CA LEU A 127 15.16 7.97 -0.48
C LEU A 127 14.45 6.70 -0.95
N GLN A 128 13.14 6.79 -1.21
CA GLN A 128 12.38 5.67 -1.78
C GLN A 128 12.86 5.28 -3.18
N VAL A 129 13.17 6.25 -4.05
CA VAL A 129 13.72 5.97 -5.38
C VAL A 129 15.07 5.27 -5.27
N ILE A 130 15.97 5.77 -4.42
CA ILE A 130 17.28 5.12 -4.17
C ILE A 130 17.09 3.68 -3.68
N TYR A 131 16.19 3.47 -2.71
CA TYR A 131 15.88 2.13 -2.20
C TYR A 131 15.34 1.20 -3.28
N LEU A 132 14.44 1.68 -4.13
CA LEU A 132 13.90 0.91 -5.26
C LEU A 132 14.99 0.57 -6.28
N LEU A 133 15.88 1.50 -6.60
CA LEU A 133 17.00 1.26 -7.53
C LEU A 133 17.97 0.20 -7.00
N ILE A 134 18.38 0.29 -5.73
CA ILE A 134 19.25 -0.71 -5.10
C ILE A 134 18.55 -2.08 -5.10
N THR A 135 17.27 -2.12 -4.73
CA THR A 135 16.50 -3.37 -4.72
C THR A 135 16.42 -3.97 -6.13
N ALA A 136 16.16 -3.15 -7.14
CA ALA A 136 16.09 -3.59 -8.54
C ALA A 136 17.44 -4.12 -9.03
N ALA A 137 18.55 -3.44 -8.71
CA ALA A 137 19.90 -3.88 -9.07
C ALA A 137 20.23 -5.24 -8.44
N VAL A 138 19.95 -5.43 -7.14
CA VAL A 138 20.17 -6.72 -6.46
C VAL A 138 19.33 -7.83 -7.08
N VAL A 139 18.05 -7.57 -7.37
CA VAL A 139 17.17 -8.55 -8.03
C VAL A 139 17.67 -8.90 -9.42
N LEU A 140 18.12 -7.91 -10.19
CA LEU A 140 18.65 -8.11 -11.54
C LEU A 140 19.95 -8.92 -11.52
N LEU A 141 20.88 -8.62 -10.60
CA LEU A 141 22.10 -9.40 -10.41
C LEU A 141 21.81 -10.84 -10.01
N ALA A 142 20.88 -11.06 -9.07
CA ALA A 142 20.46 -12.40 -8.66
C ALA A 142 19.80 -13.16 -9.82
N PHE A 143 19.01 -12.49 -10.65
CA PHE A 143 18.41 -13.08 -11.84
C PHE A 143 19.48 -13.47 -12.87
N MET A 144 20.45 -12.58 -13.16
CA MET A 144 21.55 -12.88 -14.07
C MET A 144 22.41 -14.05 -13.59
N ALA A 145 22.72 -14.11 -12.29
CA ALA A 145 23.46 -15.24 -11.72
C ALA A 145 22.70 -16.57 -11.89
N ARG A 146 21.39 -16.58 -11.62
CA ARG A 146 20.54 -17.76 -11.82
C ARG A 146 20.48 -18.16 -13.29
N ALA A 147 20.33 -17.20 -14.19
CA ALA A 147 20.33 -17.44 -15.63
C ALA A 147 21.67 -18.02 -16.10
N ALA A 148 22.80 -17.50 -15.61
CA ALA A 148 24.12 -18.01 -15.93
C ALA A 148 24.31 -19.46 -15.44
N ILE A 149 23.93 -19.77 -14.20
CA ILE A 149 23.96 -21.14 -13.67
C ILE A 149 23.09 -22.08 -14.51
N TYR A 150 21.88 -21.62 -14.88
CA TYR A 150 20.98 -22.40 -15.72
C TYR A 150 21.57 -22.66 -17.11
N LEU A 151 22.17 -21.66 -17.74
CA LEU A 151 22.83 -21.80 -19.04
C LEU A 151 24.05 -22.73 -18.97
N LEU A 152 24.85 -22.65 -17.91
CA LEU A 152 25.97 -23.57 -17.66
C LEU A 152 25.46 -25.02 -17.51
N TRP A 153 24.40 -25.22 -16.72
CA TRP A 153 23.77 -26.53 -16.58
C TRP A 153 23.23 -27.05 -17.92
N LEU A 154 22.56 -26.19 -18.69
CA LEU A 154 22.04 -26.54 -20.03
C LEU A 154 23.19 -26.93 -20.98
N SER A 155 24.32 -26.24 -20.89
CA SER A 155 25.50 -26.52 -21.72
C SER A 155 26.19 -27.85 -21.39
N ALA A 156 25.98 -28.40 -20.19
CA ALA A 156 26.49 -29.72 -19.84
C ALA A 156 25.76 -30.84 -20.62
N LEU A 157 24.49 -30.66 -20.98
CA LEU A 157 23.70 -31.66 -21.70
C LEU A 157 24.30 -32.10 -23.04
N PRO A 158 24.66 -31.19 -23.97
CA PRO A 158 25.30 -31.60 -25.23
C PRO A 158 26.67 -32.22 -25.01
N VAL A 159 27.43 -31.80 -23.99
CA VAL A 159 28.73 -32.40 -23.65
C VAL A 159 28.54 -33.85 -23.22
N LEU A 160 27.60 -34.11 -22.32
CA LEU A 160 27.27 -35.47 -21.88
C LEU A 160 26.74 -36.31 -23.05
N PHE A 161 25.88 -35.75 -23.90
CA PHE A 161 25.38 -36.45 -25.08
C PHE A 161 26.51 -36.89 -26.03
N VAL A 162 27.46 -36.01 -26.33
CA VAL A 162 28.62 -36.35 -27.17
C VAL A 162 29.50 -37.39 -26.48
N TRP A 163 29.71 -37.28 -25.17
CA TRP A 163 30.47 -38.26 -24.40
C TRP A 163 29.83 -39.65 -24.46
N ASP A 164 28.53 -39.76 -24.20
CA ASP A 164 27.80 -41.02 -24.24
C ASP A 164 27.81 -41.66 -25.64
N LEU A 165 27.70 -40.83 -26.68
CA LEU A 165 27.81 -41.28 -28.07
C LEU A 165 29.21 -41.87 -28.37
N LEU A 166 30.27 -41.21 -27.92
CA LEU A 166 31.64 -41.70 -28.09
C LEU A 166 31.91 -42.98 -27.30
N VAL A 167 31.49 -43.04 -26.03
CA VAL A 167 31.66 -44.24 -25.19
C VAL A 167 30.88 -45.42 -25.78
N GLY A 168 29.62 -45.21 -26.17
CA GLY A 168 28.80 -46.24 -26.81
C GLY A 168 29.40 -46.75 -28.12
N PHE A 169 29.97 -45.84 -28.94
CA PHE A 169 30.67 -46.22 -30.16
C PHE A 169 31.90 -47.10 -29.89
N VAL A 170 32.75 -46.71 -28.93
CA VAL A 170 33.96 -47.47 -28.57
C VAL A 170 33.62 -48.85 -28.01
N GLN A 171 32.59 -48.95 -27.17
CA GLN A 171 32.11 -50.24 -26.65
C GLN A 171 31.59 -51.12 -27.77
N GLY A 172 30.75 -50.58 -28.66
CA GLY A 172 30.23 -51.32 -29.81
C GLY A 172 31.32 -51.86 -30.75
N MET A 173 32.42 -51.13 -30.93
CA MET A 173 33.57 -51.63 -31.71
C MET A 173 34.42 -52.68 -30.98
N ARG A 174 34.37 -52.76 -29.65
CA ARG A 174 35.10 -53.79 -28.88
C ARG A 174 34.35 -55.12 -28.83
N ASP A 175 33.03 -55.07 -28.94
CA ASP A 175 32.16 -56.25 -28.87
C ASP A 175 31.81 -56.83 -30.26
N ALA A 176 32.33 -56.25 -31.34
CA ALA A 176 32.18 -56.67 -32.74
C ALA A 176 33.44 -57.41 -33.24
#